data_AF-A0A258B5P1-F1
#
_entry.id   AF-A0A258B5P1-F1
#
_cell.length_a   1.000
_cell.length_b   1.000
_cell.length_c   1.000
_cell.angle_alpha   90.00
_cell.angle_beta   90.00
_cell.angle_gamma   90.00
#
_symmetry.space_group_name_H-M   'P 1'
#
loop_
_entity.id
_entity.type
_entity.pdbx_description
1 polymer ?
#
loop_
_entity_poly.entity_id
_entity_poly.type
_entity_poly.pdbx_seq_one_letter_code
_entity_poly.pdbx_strand_id
1 'polypeptide(L)'
;MKWLILLAALYAGGAAAQTPAAPPVLTDAEARAQVKKITAKKIVLVGDSTTAVVGGWGASFCGYHLTSFVACVNLARGGRSTFNYRAEGSWDIALAEMKSGGFSKTYVLIQFGHNDQPGKPGRSTDLKTEFSQNLRQYVTEVRAAGAIPVLLTPLTRRGFTDGKVENDLGPWAEATRAVAKDMNVPLVDLYARSQEAVQAMGAVEAMRFAQKPPSPQVLEAGKTGTTIPGSTGVAPAPNAPPLTEAQ
;
A
#
# COMPACT_ATOMS: atom_id res chain seq x y z
N MET A 1 -72.01 47.66 -35.88
CA MET A 1 -71.38 47.68 -34.53
C MET A 1 -69.99 48.27 -34.66
N LYS A 2 -69.63 49.17 -33.73
CA LYS A 2 -68.51 50.12 -33.78
C LYS A 2 -67.14 49.44 -33.91
N TRP A 3 -66.29 50.05 -34.73
CA TRP A 3 -64.85 49.81 -34.81
C TRP A 3 -64.15 50.35 -33.55
N LEU A 4 -63.22 49.58 -32.98
CA LEU A 4 -62.18 50.08 -32.08
C LEU A 4 -60.83 49.60 -32.62
N ILE A 5 -60.05 50.53 -33.17
CA ILE A 5 -58.66 50.31 -33.59
C ILE A 5 -57.79 50.74 -32.40
N LEU A 6 -57.13 49.78 -31.73
CA LEU A 6 -56.05 50.07 -30.79
C LEU A 6 -54.76 50.31 -31.60
N LEU A 7 -54.25 51.54 -31.60
CA LEU A 7 -52.88 51.82 -32.01
C LEU A 7 -51.92 51.36 -30.91
N ALA A 8 -51.21 50.25 -31.17
CA ALA A 8 -50.03 49.89 -30.40
C ALA A 8 -48.83 50.68 -30.93
N ALA A 9 -48.35 51.65 -30.15
CA ALA A 9 -47.08 52.33 -30.43
C ALA A 9 -45.94 51.35 -30.16
N LEU A 10 -45.39 50.76 -31.22
CA LEU A 10 -44.15 50.00 -31.19
C LEU A 10 -42.97 50.96 -30.96
N TYR A 11 -42.51 51.07 -29.71
CA TYR A 11 -41.20 51.62 -29.43
C TYR A 11 -40.14 50.64 -29.95
N ALA A 12 -39.58 50.94 -31.13
CA ALA A 12 -38.36 50.31 -31.60
C ALA A 12 -37.18 50.85 -30.78
N GLY A 13 -37.01 50.31 -29.57
CA GLY A 13 -35.78 50.46 -28.80
C GLY A 13 -34.68 49.67 -29.52
N GLY A 14 -33.86 50.37 -30.30
CA GLY A 14 -32.66 49.80 -30.90
C GLY A 14 -31.69 49.39 -29.80
N ALA A 15 -31.75 48.14 -29.36
CA ALA A 15 -30.69 47.54 -28.58
C ALA A 15 -29.50 47.36 -29.52
N ALA A 16 -28.59 48.35 -29.54
CA ALA A 16 -27.29 48.20 -30.17
C ALA A 16 -26.62 46.98 -29.50
N ALA A 17 -26.47 45.89 -30.25
CA ALA A 17 -25.71 44.73 -29.82
C ALA A 17 -24.26 45.20 -29.63
N GLN A 18 -23.87 45.44 -28.37
CA GLN A 18 -22.49 45.74 -28.03
C GLN A 18 -21.68 44.48 -28.34
N THR A 19 -20.79 44.58 -29.32
CA THR A 19 -19.75 43.57 -29.56
C THR A 19 -19.05 43.30 -28.23
N PRO A 20 -18.97 42.03 -27.76
CA PRO A 20 -18.31 41.73 -26.51
C PRO A 20 -16.86 42.23 -26.60
N ALA A 21 -16.46 43.03 -25.61
CA ALA A 21 -15.09 43.52 -25.53
C ALA A 21 -14.12 42.33 -25.56
N ALA A 22 -13.04 42.46 -26.34
CA ALA A 22 -12.01 41.44 -26.37
C ALA A 22 -11.49 41.20 -24.94
N PRO A 23 -11.29 39.93 -24.52
CA PRO A 23 -10.77 39.65 -23.20
C PRO A 23 -9.43 40.34 -23.01
N PRO A 24 -9.14 40.87 -21.81
CA PRO A 24 -7.89 41.56 -21.55
C PRO A 24 -6.71 40.62 -21.83
N VAL A 25 -5.72 41.12 -22.56
CA VAL A 25 -4.47 40.40 -22.79
C VAL A 25 -3.67 40.45 -21.49
N LEU A 26 -3.60 39.32 -20.80
CA LEU A 26 -2.83 39.17 -19.58
C LEU A 26 -1.34 39.16 -19.90
N THR A 27 -0.53 39.75 -19.02
CA THR A 27 0.91 39.50 -18.99
C THR A 27 1.19 38.04 -18.61
N ASP A 28 2.38 37.54 -18.96
CA ASP A 28 2.81 36.19 -18.56
C ASP A 28 2.74 35.97 -17.04
N ALA A 29 2.98 37.01 -16.24
CA ALA A 29 2.92 36.95 -14.78
C ALA A 29 1.48 36.78 -14.29
N GLU A 30 0.54 37.55 -14.84
CA GLU A 30 -0.88 37.46 -14.52
C GLU A 30 -1.47 36.12 -14.97
N ALA A 31 -1.09 35.65 -16.16
CA ALA A 31 -1.48 34.35 -16.67
C ALA A 31 -0.98 33.22 -15.75
N ARG A 32 0.29 33.28 -15.30
CA ARG A 32 0.85 32.30 -14.35
C ARG A 32 0.16 32.32 -12.98
N ALA A 33 -0.20 33.51 -12.48
CA ALA A 33 -0.88 33.66 -11.20
C ALA A 33 -2.29 33.03 -11.20
N GLN A 34 -2.93 32.94 -12.36
CA GLN A 34 -4.25 32.32 -12.53
C GLN A 34 -4.21 30.80 -12.71
N VAL A 35 -3.04 30.19 -12.89
CA VAL A 35 -2.93 28.74 -13.09
C VAL A 35 -3.34 28.00 -11.82
N LYS A 36 -4.38 27.17 -11.94
CA LYS A 36 -4.75 26.23 -10.89
C LYS A 36 -3.61 25.23 -10.69
N LYS A 37 -2.97 25.30 -9.51
CA LYS A 37 -1.88 24.39 -9.16
C LYS A 37 -2.35 22.93 -9.19
N ILE A 38 -1.54 22.07 -9.80
CA ILE A 38 -1.75 20.63 -9.77
C ILE A 38 -1.45 20.13 -8.35
N THR A 39 -2.40 19.42 -7.74
CA THR A 39 -2.27 18.86 -6.38
C THR A 39 -2.10 17.35 -6.46
N ALA A 40 -0.96 16.89 -6.97
CA ALA A 40 -0.63 15.46 -6.99
C ALA A 40 -0.42 14.93 -5.56
N LYS A 41 -0.60 13.63 -5.38
CA LYS A 41 -0.33 12.91 -4.12
C LYS A 41 0.74 11.85 -4.35
N LYS A 42 1.35 11.35 -3.28
CA LYS A 42 2.30 10.24 -3.30
C LYS A 42 1.88 9.14 -2.34
N ILE A 43 2.13 7.91 -2.74
CA ILE A 43 2.09 6.73 -1.89
C ILE A 43 3.48 6.09 -1.89
N VAL A 44 4.03 5.86 -0.70
CA VAL A 44 5.26 5.09 -0.48
C VAL A 44 4.88 3.75 0.16
N LEU A 45 5.29 2.64 -0.45
CA LEU A 45 5.06 1.30 0.09
C LEU A 45 6.30 0.82 0.84
N VAL A 46 6.11 0.37 2.07
CA VAL A 46 7.14 -0.18 2.95
C VAL A 46 6.69 -1.54 3.47
N GLY A 47 7.57 -2.53 3.42
CA GLY A 47 7.22 -3.86 3.89
C GLY A 47 8.18 -4.96 3.45
N ASP A 48 7.70 -6.19 3.55
CA ASP A 48 8.44 -7.42 3.26
C ASP A 48 8.26 -7.92 1.82
N SER A 49 8.59 -9.20 1.56
CA SER A 49 8.46 -9.84 0.25
C SER A 49 7.04 -9.84 -0.32
N THR A 50 6.03 -9.80 0.55
CA THR A 50 4.63 -9.79 0.11
C THR A 50 4.18 -8.41 -0.41
N THR A 51 4.93 -7.35 -0.11
CA THR A 51 4.71 -6.00 -0.66
C THR A 51 5.71 -5.66 -1.77
N ALA A 52 6.91 -6.25 -1.74
CA ALA A 52 8.03 -5.96 -2.64
C ALA A 52 7.69 -6.09 -4.14
N VAL A 53 8.48 -5.43 -4.98
CA VAL A 53 8.29 -5.40 -6.45
C VAL A 53 8.25 -6.81 -7.05
N VAL A 54 9.14 -7.70 -6.61
CA VAL A 54 9.18 -9.09 -7.07
C VAL A 54 8.39 -9.97 -6.10
N GLY A 55 7.28 -10.51 -6.59
CA GLY A 55 6.44 -11.48 -5.85
C GLY A 55 5.43 -10.88 -4.89
N GLY A 56 5.48 -9.57 -4.63
CA GLY A 56 4.52 -8.87 -3.78
C GLY A 56 3.38 -8.19 -4.53
N TRP A 57 2.37 -7.74 -3.78
CA TRP A 57 1.20 -7.07 -4.33
C TRP A 57 1.48 -5.63 -4.78
N GLY A 58 2.56 -5.00 -4.30
CA GLY A 58 2.80 -3.57 -4.45
C GLY A 58 2.91 -3.09 -5.89
N ALA A 59 3.55 -3.86 -6.78
CA ALA A 59 3.64 -3.49 -8.20
C ALA A 59 2.26 -3.44 -8.87
N SER A 60 1.39 -4.43 -8.59
CA SER A 60 0.03 -4.46 -9.12
C SER A 60 -0.83 -3.34 -8.55
N PHE A 61 -0.67 -3.01 -7.25
CA PHE A 61 -1.33 -1.85 -6.66
C PHE A 61 -0.93 -0.54 -7.35
N CYS A 62 0.36 -0.30 -7.51
CA CYS A 62 0.83 0.90 -8.19
C CYS A 62 0.35 0.99 -9.66
N GLY A 63 0.32 -0.14 -10.37
CA GLY A 63 0.00 -0.17 -11.81
C GLY A 63 -1.50 -0.17 -12.14
N TYR A 64 -2.34 -0.77 -11.31
CA TYR A 64 -3.76 -1.01 -11.65
C TYR A 64 -4.76 -0.31 -10.74
N HIS A 65 -4.34 0.17 -9.56
CA HIS A 65 -5.25 0.72 -8.56
C HIS A 65 -5.05 2.21 -8.29
N LEU A 66 -4.17 2.88 -9.05
CA LEU A 66 -3.90 4.30 -8.92
C LEU A 66 -4.11 5.04 -10.24
N THR A 67 -4.54 6.29 -10.12
CA THR A 67 -4.73 7.23 -11.22
C THR A 67 -3.49 8.11 -11.40
N SER A 68 -3.30 8.71 -12.58
CA SER A 68 -2.12 9.51 -12.93
C SER A 68 -1.81 10.73 -12.04
N PHE A 69 -2.74 11.17 -11.18
CA PHE A 69 -2.50 12.21 -10.18
C PHE A 69 -1.91 11.70 -8.85
N VAL A 70 -1.56 10.42 -8.76
CA VAL A 70 -0.94 9.79 -7.59
C VAL A 70 0.36 9.09 -8.01
N ALA A 71 1.50 9.55 -7.51
CA ALA A 71 2.76 8.83 -7.62
C ALA A 71 2.79 7.64 -6.66
N CYS A 72 3.43 6.55 -7.06
CA CYS A 72 3.58 5.35 -6.25
C CYS A 72 5.02 4.87 -6.29
N VAL A 73 5.67 4.79 -5.13
CA VAL A 73 7.04 4.31 -4.99
C VAL A 73 7.05 3.09 -4.07
N ASN A 74 7.42 1.94 -4.61
CA ASN A 74 7.50 0.70 -3.85
C ASN A 74 8.92 0.50 -3.31
N LEU A 75 9.11 0.70 -2.00
CA LEU A 75 10.37 0.53 -1.29
C LEU A 75 10.39 -0.73 -0.42
N ALA A 76 9.39 -1.61 -0.53
CA ALA A 76 9.38 -2.87 0.20
C ALA A 76 10.47 -3.83 -0.30
N ARG A 77 11.04 -4.62 0.61
CA ARG A 77 12.16 -5.52 0.33
C ARG A 77 11.92 -6.92 0.89
N GLY A 78 12.22 -7.92 0.07
CA GLY A 78 12.08 -9.33 0.46
C GLY A 78 12.92 -9.70 1.68
N GLY A 79 12.35 -10.51 2.57
CA GLY A 79 13.05 -11.00 3.77
C GLY A 79 13.23 -9.98 4.89
N ARG A 80 12.56 -8.82 4.82
CA ARG A 80 12.63 -7.80 5.87
C ARG A 80 11.51 -7.94 6.91
N SER A 81 11.82 -7.52 8.11
CA SER A 81 11.00 -7.44 9.32
C SER A 81 10.92 -5.97 9.75
N THR A 82 10.15 -5.69 10.80
CA THR A 82 10.12 -4.36 11.43
C THR A 82 11.51 -3.92 11.93
N PHE A 83 12.36 -4.86 12.34
CA PHE A 83 13.72 -4.59 12.83
C PHE A 83 14.72 -4.39 11.68
N ASN A 84 15.00 -5.44 10.90
CA ASN A 84 16.14 -5.41 10.00
C ASN A 84 15.96 -4.50 8.77
N TYR A 85 14.73 -4.09 8.42
CA TYR A 85 14.51 -3.04 7.42
C TYR A 85 15.13 -1.70 7.86
N ARG A 86 15.15 -1.42 9.17
CA ARG A 86 15.85 -0.27 9.74
C ARG A 86 17.34 -0.53 9.83
N ALA A 87 17.72 -1.66 10.41
CA ALA A 87 19.12 -1.97 10.69
C ALA A 87 20.00 -1.94 9.43
N GLU A 88 19.45 -2.27 8.26
CA GLU A 88 20.16 -2.24 6.98
C GLU A 88 20.11 -0.88 6.23
N GLY A 89 19.48 0.15 6.80
CA GLY A 89 19.35 1.47 6.19
C GLY A 89 18.21 1.64 5.16
N SER A 90 17.38 0.62 4.92
CA SER A 90 16.24 0.76 4.00
C SER A 90 15.22 1.79 4.48
N TRP A 91 15.08 1.94 5.80
CA TRP A 91 14.22 2.96 6.37
C TRP A 91 14.69 4.39 6.10
N ASP A 92 16.00 4.64 6.07
CA ASP A 92 16.55 5.97 5.77
C ASP A 92 16.23 6.39 4.34
N ILE A 93 16.27 5.44 3.40
CA ILE A 93 15.84 5.66 2.01
C ILE A 93 14.35 6.04 1.98
N ALA A 94 13.51 5.32 2.72
CA ALA A 94 12.08 5.62 2.77
C ALA A 94 11.79 6.99 3.40
N LEU A 95 12.51 7.37 4.48
CA LEU A 95 12.40 8.70 5.09
C LEU A 95 12.81 9.82 4.13
N ALA A 96 13.88 9.61 3.36
CA ALA A 96 14.30 10.57 2.33
C ALA A 96 13.23 10.73 1.25
N GLU A 97 12.65 9.61 0.78
CA GLU A 97 11.58 9.62 -0.22
C GLU A 97 10.31 10.32 0.31
N MET A 98 9.95 10.12 1.58
CA MET A 98 8.80 10.80 2.21
C MET A 98 8.93 12.33 2.20
N LYS A 99 10.16 12.82 2.37
CA LYS A 99 10.49 14.26 2.41
C LYS A 99 10.68 14.87 1.02
N SER A 100 10.61 14.07 -0.05
CA SER A 100 10.68 14.59 -1.41
C SER A 100 9.49 15.53 -1.69
N GLY A 101 9.80 16.71 -2.23
CA GLY A 101 8.80 17.75 -2.51
C GLY A 101 7.95 17.48 -3.75
N GLY A 102 7.01 18.39 -4.03
CA GLY A 102 6.18 18.37 -5.24
C GLY A 102 4.83 17.66 -5.09
N PHE A 103 4.51 17.13 -3.90
CA PHE A 103 3.25 16.45 -3.62
C PHE A 103 2.49 17.16 -2.50
N SER A 104 1.17 17.27 -2.67
CA SER A 104 0.29 17.88 -1.67
C SER A 104 0.13 17.02 -0.41
N LYS A 105 0.23 15.69 -0.56
CA LYS A 105 0.19 14.71 0.52
C LYS A 105 1.04 13.50 0.15
N THR A 106 1.76 12.96 1.13
CA THR A 106 2.45 11.67 1.04
C THR A 106 1.85 10.70 2.04
N TYR A 107 1.40 9.55 1.57
CA TYR A 107 0.94 8.44 2.40
C TYR A 107 2.02 7.35 2.45
N VAL A 108 2.20 6.73 3.60
CA VAL A 108 3.16 5.63 3.79
C VAL A 108 2.40 4.40 4.25
N LEU A 109 2.30 3.41 3.39
CA LEU A 109 1.66 2.13 3.67
C LEU A 109 2.71 1.17 4.19
N ILE A 110 2.58 0.75 5.45
CA ILE A 110 3.56 -0.08 6.16
C ILE A 110 2.95 -1.45 6.45
N GLN A 111 3.59 -2.52 5.95
CA GLN A 111 3.15 -3.90 6.15
C GLN A 111 4.32 -4.83 6.52
N PHE A 112 4.30 -5.38 7.73
CA PHE A 112 5.28 -6.35 8.24
C PHE A 112 4.59 -7.46 9.04
N GLY A 113 5.35 -8.44 9.53
CA GLY A 113 4.87 -9.55 10.34
C GLY A 113 5.43 -10.91 9.91
N HIS A 114 5.63 -11.14 8.61
CA HIS A 114 6.07 -12.46 8.14
C HIS A 114 7.46 -12.83 8.62
N ASN A 115 8.41 -11.89 8.61
CA ASN A 115 9.79 -12.15 8.99
C ASN A 115 10.10 -11.83 10.45
N ASP A 116 9.16 -11.17 11.12
CA ASP A 116 9.17 -10.90 12.54
C ASP A 116 8.89 -12.16 13.37
N GLN A 117 8.16 -13.14 12.81
CA GLN A 117 7.96 -14.46 13.41
C GLN A 117 9.29 -15.12 13.85
N PRO A 118 9.30 -15.90 14.95
CA PRO A 118 10.49 -16.62 15.44
C PRO A 118 11.13 -17.55 14.39
N GLY A 119 12.39 -17.92 14.63
CA GLY A 119 13.12 -18.89 13.81
C GLY A 119 13.84 -18.31 12.59
N LYS A 120 14.02 -16.99 12.53
CA LYS A 120 14.67 -16.27 11.41
C LYS A 120 15.83 -15.41 11.94
N PRO A 121 17.05 -15.98 12.05
CA PRO A 121 18.20 -15.25 12.55
C PRO A 121 18.42 -13.92 11.81
N GLY A 122 18.64 -12.85 12.58
CA GLY A 122 18.82 -11.48 12.08
C GLY A 122 17.54 -10.80 11.56
N ARG A 123 16.34 -11.37 11.81
CA ARG A 123 15.06 -10.84 11.30
C ARG A 123 13.91 -10.97 12.30
N SER A 124 13.86 -12.07 13.06
CA SER A 124 12.82 -12.26 14.07
C SER A 124 12.83 -11.12 15.09
N THR A 125 11.65 -10.76 15.57
CA THR A 125 11.48 -9.81 16.68
C THR A 125 10.60 -10.45 17.74
N ASP A 126 10.72 -10.04 19.00
CA ASP A 126 9.71 -10.38 20.00
C ASP A 126 8.37 -9.69 19.68
N LEU A 127 7.28 -10.44 19.70
CA LEU A 127 5.95 -9.96 19.35
C LEU A 127 5.47 -8.83 20.28
N LYS A 128 5.76 -8.93 21.58
CA LYS A 128 5.24 -8.02 22.60
C LYS A 128 6.16 -6.82 22.79
N THR A 129 7.46 -7.06 22.91
CA THR A 129 8.42 -6.01 23.29
C THR A 129 9.00 -5.28 22.08
N GLU A 130 9.28 -5.96 20.97
CA GLU A 130 9.99 -5.36 19.84
C GLU A 130 9.05 -4.96 18.71
N PHE A 131 8.23 -5.87 18.20
CA PHE A 131 7.40 -5.63 17.01
C PHE A 131 6.47 -4.44 17.15
N SER A 132 5.70 -4.41 18.23
CA SER A 132 4.75 -3.32 18.49
C SER A 132 5.48 -2.00 18.70
N GLN A 133 6.64 -2.01 19.37
CA GLN A 133 7.46 -0.82 19.57
C GLN A 133 8.04 -0.32 18.24
N ASN A 134 8.54 -1.21 17.40
CA ASN A 134 9.07 -0.88 16.08
C ASN A 134 7.98 -0.25 15.20
N LEU A 135 6.77 -0.83 15.16
CA LEU A 135 5.63 -0.25 14.44
C LEU A 135 5.28 1.16 14.94
N ARG A 136 5.27 1.36 16.26
CA ARG A 136 5.04 2.69 16.86
C ARG A 136 6.12 3.68 16.42
N GLN A 137 7.38 3.24 16.36
CA GLN A 137 8.48 4.06 15.89
C GLN A 137 8.33 4.46 14.42
N TYR A 138 7.98 3.52 13.53
CA TYR A 138 7.67 3.85 12.13
C TYR A 138 6.57 4.91 12.03
N VAL A 139 5.45 4.73 12.75
CA VAL A 139 4.34 5.70 12.74
C VAL A 139 4.80 7.09 13.18
N THR A 140 5.55 7.17 14.29
CA THR A 140 6.07 8.43 14.82
C THR A 140 6.97 9.13 13.81
N GLU A 141 7.88 8.40 13.18
CA GLU A 141 8.85 8.97 12.25
C GLU A 141 8.21 9.37 10.90
N VAL A 142 7.20 8.63 10.42
CA VAL A 142 6.39 9.05 9.26
C VAL A 142 5.71 10.39 9.53
N ARG A 143 5.10 10.54 10.71
CA ARG A 143 4.45 11.80 11.11
C ARG A 143 5.47 12.94 11.22
N ALA A 144 6.63 12.67 11.82
CA ALA A 144 7.72 13.64 11.91
C ALA A 144 8.26 14.07 10.53
N ALA A 145 8.18 13.21 9.52
CA ALA A 145 8.50 13.53 8.13
C ALA A 145 7.39 14.31 7.40
N GLY A 146 6.27 14.65 8.06
CA GLY A 146 5.13 15.35 7.46
C GLY A 146 4.23 14.47 6.58
N ALA A 147 4.44 13.15 6.62
CA ALA A 147 3.66 12.17 5.87
C ALA A 147 2.56 11.51 6.72
N ILE A 148 1.65 10.81 6.07
CA ILE A 148 0.48 10.17 6.69
C ILE A 148 0.72 8.65 6.76
N PRO A 149 0.93 8.07 7.95
CA PRO A 149 1.10 6.62 8.06
C PRO A 149 -0.25 5.91 7.85
N VAL A 150 -0.18 4.73 7.24
CA VAL A 150 -1.26 3.75 7.14
C VAL A 150 -0.66 2.39 7.47
N LEU A 151 -1.21 1.71 8.48
CA LEU A 151 -0.76 0.37 8.85
C LEU A 151 -1.58 -0.67 8.09
N LEU A 152 -0.91 -1.75 7.70
CA LEU A 152 -1.52 -2.91 7.09
C LEU A 152 -1.11 -4.14 7.88
N THR A 153 -2.07 -4.96 8.26
CA THR A 153 -1.79 -6.28 8.85
C THR A 153 -1.11 -7.18 7.80
N PRO A 154 -0.28 -8.16 8.20
CA PRO A 154 0.33 -9.10 7.25
C PRO A 154 -0.76 -9.89 6.48
N LEU A 155 -0.46 -10.28 5.24
CA LEU A 155 -1.31 -11.22 4.49
C LEU A 155 -1.30 -12.61 5.15
N THR A 156 -2.38 -13.36 5.00
CA THR A 156 -2.41 -14.77 5.44
C THR A 156 -1.48 -15.63 4.60
N ARG A 157 -0.94 -16.69 5.20
CA ARG A 157 -0.33 -17.78 4.46
C ARG A 157 -1.42 -18.69 3.91
N ARG A 158 -1.06 -19.47 2.90
CA ARG A 158 -1.94 -20.46 2.28
C ARG A 158 -1.70 -21.86 2.84
N GLY A 159 -1.39 -21.93 4.14
CA GLY A 159 -1.26 -23.17 4.88
C GLY A 159 -2.64 -23.65 5.32
N PHE A 160 -2.93 -24.92 5.13
CA PHE A 160 -4.17 -25.54 5.59
C PHE A 160 -3.88 -26.80 6.39
N THR A 161 -4.70 -27.02 7.42
CA THR A 161 -4.83 -28.29 8.14
C THR A 161 -6.30 -28.64 8.23
N ASP A 162 -6.68 -29.84 7.81
CA ASP A 162 -8.06 -30.35 7.86
C ASP A 162 -9.11 -29.40 7.23
N GLY A 163 -8.75 -28.80 6.09
CA GLY A 163 -9.60 -27.88 5.34
C GLY A 163 -9.72 -26.47 5.93
N LYS A 164 -8.99 -26.18 7.01
CA LYS A 164 -8.96 -24.86 7.66
C LYS A 164 -7.65 -24.14 7.40
N VAL A 165 -7.73 -22.85 7.08
CA VAL A 165 -6.54 -22.01 6.94
C VAL A 165 -5.90 -21.83 8.30
N GLU A 166 -4.57 -21.94 8.33
CA GLU A 166 -3.77 -21.76 9.53
C GLU A 166 -3.79 -20.30 10.02
N ASN A 167 -3.69 -20.12 11.34
CA ASN A 167 -3.70 -18.81 12.00
C ASN A 167 -2.32 -18.44 12.57
N ASP A 168 -1.26 -18.58 11.77
CA ASP A 168 0.12 -18.40 12.22
C ASP A 168 0.55 -16.93 12.38
N LEU A 169 -0.12 -16.03 11.65
CA LEU A 169 0.12 -14.59 11.67
C LEU A 169 -0.93 -13.79 12.45
N GLY A 170 -1.96 -14.45 13.00
CA GLY A 170 -3.00 -13.81 13.81
C GLY A 170 -2.47 -12.92 14.93
N PRO A 171 -1.52 -13.39 15.77
CA PRO A 171 -0.95 -12.55 16.83
C PRO A 171 -0.26 -11.28 16.33
N TRP A 172 0.39 -11.35 15.16
CA TRP A 172 1.06 -10.19 14.53
C TRP A 172 0.05 -9.21 13.92
N ALA A 173 -1.04 -9.72 13.36
CA ALA A 173 -2.15 -8.91 12.89
C ALA A 173 -2.85 -8.18 14.05
N GLU A 174 -3.09 -8.86 15.17
CA GLU A 174 -3.65 -8.26 16.39
C GLU A 174 -2.74 -7.16 16.96
N ALA A 175 -1.44 -7.41 17.04
CA ALA A 175 -0.49 -6.38 17.47
C ALA A 175 -0.51 -5.14 16.55
N THR A 176 -0.62 -5.35 15.23
CA THR A 176 -0.75 -4.26 14.25
C THR A 176 -2.06 -3.47 14.45
N ARG A 177 -3.19 -4.17 14.65
CA ARG A 177 -4.50 -3.54 14.96
C ARG A 177 -4.43 -2.71 16.23
N ALA A 178 -3.80 -3.24 17.28
CA ALA A 178 -3.63 -2.55 18.56
C ALA A 178 -2.81 -1.27 18.39
N VAL A 179 -1.66 -1.32 17.71
CA VAL A 179 -0.85 -0.12 17.43
C VAL A 179 -1.62 0.91 16.61
N ALA A 180 -2.35 0.48 15.58
CA ALA A 180 -3.16 1.37 14.75
C ALA A 180 -4.23 2.10 15.56
N LYS A 181 -4.95 1.36 16.42
CA LYS A 181 -5.94 1.92 17.35
C LYS A 181 -5.31 2.90 18.33
N ASP A 182 -4.27 2.48 19.04
CA ASP A 182 -3.64 3.26 20.11
C ASP A 182 -3.03 4.57 19.59
N MET A 183 -2.46 4.53 18.38
CA MET A 183 -1.83 5.70 17.78
C MET A 183 -2.77 6.50 16.88
N ASN A 184 -4.04 6.10 16.74
CA ASN A 184 -5.02 6.67 15.82
C ASN A 184 -4.47 6.77 14.38
N VAL A 185 -4.09 5.62 13.83
CA VAL A 185 -3.55 5.46 12.48
C VAL A 185 -4.55 4.68 11.63
N PRO A 186 -4.85 5.11 10.39
CA PRO A 186 -5.66 4.31 9.49
C PRO A 186 -5.11 2.88 9.33
N LEU A 187 -5.99 1.90 9.38
CA LEU A 187 -5.66 0.48 9.23
C LEU A 187 -6.32 -0.09 7.97
N VAL A 188 -5.56 -0.83 7.17
CA VAL A 188 -6.11 -1.76 6.17
C VAL A 188 -5.89 -3.19 6.67
N ASP A 189 -6.97 -3.84 7.09
CA ASP A 189 -6.92 -5.21 7.60
C ASP A 189 -6.88 -6.23 6.45
N LEU A 190 -5.67 -6.44 5.93
CA LEU A 190 -5.42 -7.46 4.89
C LEU A 190 -5.43 -8.88 5.46
N TYR A 191 -5.16 -9.08 6.75
CA TYR A 191 -5.09 -10.40 7.35
C TYR A 191 -6.46 -11.04 7.36
N ALA A 192 -7.47 -10.34 7.90
CA ALA A 192 -8.84 -10.84 7.95
C ALA A 192 -9.40 -11.10 6.54
N ARG A 193 -9.21 -10.14 5.63
CA ARG A 193 -9.70 -10.25 4.24
C ARG A 193 -9.03 -11.39 3.47
N SER A 194 -7.73 -11.56 3.64
CA SER A 194 -7.01 -12.64 2.97
C SER A 194 -7.28 -14.01 3.61
N GLN A 195 -7.50 -14.08 4.92
CA GLN A 195 -7.97 -15.29 5.60
C GLN A 195 -9.30 -15.76 5.01
N GLU A 196 -10.28 -14.86 4.92
CA GLU A 196 -11.60 -15.16 4.34
C GLU A 196 -11.49 -15.63 2.89
N ALA A 197 -10.75 -14.88 2.06
CA ALA A 197 -10.57 -15.22 0.65
C ALA A 197 -9.87 -16.58 0.46
N VAL A 198 -8.78 -16.83 1.21
CA VAL A 198 -8.04 -18.10 1.13
C VAL A 198 -8.87 -19.26 1.65
N GLN A 199 -9.62 -19.08 2.73
CA GLN A 199 -10.51 -20.11 3.26
C GLN A 199 -11.60 -20.49 2.25
N ALA A 200 -12.16 -19.53 1.53
CA ALA A 200 -13.16 -19.77 0.49
C ALA A 200 -12.59 -20.51 -0.74
N MET A 201 -11.31 -20.28 -1.07
CA MET A 201 -10.62 -21.00 -2.15
C MET A 201 -10.31 -22.45 -1.78
N GLY A 202 -9.98 -22.71 -0.52
CA GLY A 202 -9.48 -24.02 -0.08
C GLY A 202 -8.03 -24.29 -0.51
N ALA A 203 -7.49 -25.40 -0.03
CA ALA A 203 -6.06 -25.70 -0.12
C ALA A 203 -5.52 -25.74 -1.55
N VAL A 204 -6.26 -26.30 -2.51
CA VAL A 204 -5.81 -26.48 -3.89
C VAL A 204 -5.87 -25.18 -4.69
N GLU A 205 -7.03 -24.51 -4.73
CA GLU A 205 -7.20 -23.30 -5.56
C GLU A 205 -6.28 -22.16 -5.10
N ALA A 206 -6.06 -22.06 -3.78
CA ALA A 206 -5.13 -21.08 -3.23
C ALA A 206 -3.69 -21.22 -3.77
N MET A 207 -3.27 -22.42 -4.21
CA MET A 207 -1.93 -22.64 -4.76
C MET A 207 -1.66 -21.88 -6.06
N ARG A 208 -2.68 -21.41 -6.78
CA ARG A 208 -2.52 -20.60 -8.00
C ARG A 208 -1.82 -19.25 -7.74
N PHE A 209 -1.84 -18.80 -6.49
CA PHE A 209 -1.15 -17.58 -6.04
C PHE A 209 0.29 -17.84 -5.57
N ALA A 210 0.82 -19.05 -5.73
CA ALA A 210 2.22 -19.34 -5.49
C ALA A 210 3.10 -18.74 -6.59
N GLN A 211 4.31 -18.29 -6.20
CA GLN A 211 5.29 -17.75 -7.16
C GLN A 211 5.72 -18.79 -8.20
N LYS A 212 5.69 -20.07 -7.83
CA LYS A 212 5.96 -21.21 -8.71
C LYS A 212 4.77 -22.18 -8.65
N PRO A 213 4.45 -22.86 -9.76
CA PRO A 213 3.45 -23.92 -9.74
C PRO A 213 3.77 -24.99 -8.70
N PRO A 214 2.76 -25.54 -7.98
CA PRO A 214 2.97 -26.63 -7.04
C PRO A 214 3.41 -27.91 -7.75
N SER A 215 4.17 -28.77 -7.07
CA SER A 215 4.46 -30.12 -7.59
C SER A 215 3.21 -31.00 -7.52
N PRO A 216 3.16 -32.12 -8.28
CA PRO A 216 2.05 -33.08 -8.17
C PRO A 216 1.82 -33.56 -6.73
N GLN A 217 2.89 -33.78 -5.95
CA GLN A 217 2.78 -34.22 -4.55
C GLN A 217 2.10 -33.17 -3.67
N VAL A 218 2.42 -31.89 -3.86
CA VAL A 218 1.81 -30.78 -3.13
C VAL A 218 0.32 -30.66 -3.50
N LEU A 219 -0.02 -30.83 -4.78
CA LEU A 219 -1.40 -30.82 -5.25
C LEU A 219 -2.23 -31.97 -4.66
N GLU A 220 -1.69 -33.20 -4.69
CA GLU A 220 -2.38 -34.37 -4.12
C GLU A 220 -2.58 -34.21 -2.61
N ALA A 221 -1.57 -33.72 -1.88
CA ALA A 221 -1.71 -33.40 -0.46
C ALA A 221 -2.84 -32.38 -0.24
N GLY A 222 -2.86 -31.28 -1.00
CA GLY A 222 -3.88 -30.24 -0.88
C GLY A 222 -5.31 -30.75 -1.06
N LYS A 223 -5.55 -31.81 -1.83
CA LYS A 223 -6.89 -32.41 -2.00
C LYS A 223 -7.46 -33.01 -0.71
N THR A 224 -6.60 -33.34 0.27
CA THR A 224 -7.06 -33.80 1.59
C THR A 224 -7.50 -32.65 2.49
N GLY A 225 -7.34 -31.41 2.04
CA GLY A 225 -7.56 -30.21 2.87
C GLY A 225 -6.34 -29.83 3.70
N THR A 226 -5.22 -30.54 3.58
CA THR A 226 -3.97 -30.23 4.30
C THR A 226 -2.84 -29.94 3.33
N THR A 227 -2.15 -28.82 3.52
CA THR A 227 -1.00 -28.44 2.68
C THR A 227 0.31 -28.94 3.25
N ILE A 228 1.24 -29.28 2.37
CA ILE A 228 2.63 -29.58 2.74
C ILE A 228 3.57 -28.51 2.14
N PRO A 229 4.78 -28.32 2.72
CA PRO A 229 5.77 -27.44 2.12
C PRO A 229 6.05 -27.80 0.67
N GLY A 230 6.13 -26.80 -0.20
CA GLY A 230 6.62 -27.01 -1.57
C GLY A 230 8.09 -27.43 -1.55
N SER A 231 8.48 -28.35 -2.43
CA SER A 231 9.90 -28.59 -2.70
C SER A 231 10.54 -27.25 -3.07
N THR A 232 11.48 -26.77 -2.25
CA THR A 232 12.14 -25.48 -2.48
C THR A 232 12.93 -25.47 -3.79
N GLY A 233 13.26 -26.64 -4.35
CA GLY A 233 14.18 -26.79 -5.48
C GLY A 233 15.56 -26.19 -5.18
N VAL A 234 15.82 -25.80 -3.93
CA VAL A 234 17.05 -25.21 -3.43
C VAL A 234 17.49 -26.18 -2.35
N ALA A 235 18.54 -26.95 -2.67
CA ALA A 235 19.30 -27.62 -1.64
C ALA A 235 19.67 -26.57 -0.57
N PRO A 236 19.56 -26.89 0.73
CA PRO A 236 19.96 -25.95 1.77
C PRO A 236 21.36 -25.42 1.41
N ALA A 237 21.48 -24.09 1.33
CA ALA A 237 22.77 -23.47 1.08
C ALA A 237 23.75 -24.02 2.14
N PRO A 238 24.91 -24.57 1.76
CA PRO A 238 25.88 -25.04 2.73
C PRO A 238 26.23 -23.84 3.61
N ASN A 239 25.90 -23.95 4.90
CA ASN A 239 26.24 -23.06 6.01
C ASN A 239 26.90 -21.75 5.55
N ALA A 240 26.10 -20.70 5.32
CA ALA A 240 26.67 -19.37 5.27
C ALA A 240 27.34 -19.11 6.63
N PRO A 241 28.65 -18.82 6.68
CA PRO A 241 29.30 -18.53 7.94
C PRO A 241 28.62 -17.33 8.61
N PRO A 242 28.62 -17.25 9.95
CA PRO A 242 28.07 -16.11 10.65
C PRO A 242 28.74 -14.84 10.11
N LEU A 243 27.94 -13.82 9.82
CA LEU A 243 28.44 -12.48 9.55
C LEU A 243 29.17 -12.04 10.81
N THR A 244 30.49 -12.12 10.80
CA THR A 244 31.34 -11.53 11.81
C THR A 244 31.21 -10.02 11.71
N GLU A 245 30.99 -9.36 12.84
CA GLU A 245 31.09 -7.90 12.96
C GLU A 245 32.45 -7.43 12.43
N ALA A 246 32.45 -6.81 11.25
CA ALA A 246 33.36 -5.76 10.77
C ALA A 246 33.45 -5.82 9.24
N GLN A 247 32.76 -4.88 8.56
CA GLN A 247 33.23 -4.05 7.44
C GLN A 247 32.06 -3.25 6.86
#